data_AF-A0A971CTS9-F1
#
_entry.id   AF-A0A971CTS9-F1
#
_cell.length_a   1.000
_cell.length_b   1.000
_cell.length_c   1.000
_cell.angle_alpha   90.00
_cell.angle_beta   90.00
_cell.angle_gamma   90.00
#
_symmetry.space_group_name_H-M   'P 1'
#
loop_
_entity.id
_entity.type
_entity.pdbx_description
1 polymer ?
#
loop_
_entity_poly.entity_id
_entity_poly.type
_entity_poly.pdbx_seq_one_letter_code
_entity_poly.pdbx_strand_id
1 'polypeptide(L)'
;MLVGLMSSGTLVAKQRWNDQDAHSGALRGMRHRVVVSTDVGGTDPDDFQSLVHLLVYADVLDIEGIISSPYGPGRKEHILQVIDCYERDYASLCTHSDRYPPADVLRSIAKQGETEVAPYAGVGRTTEGSDWIVQCARRDDPRPLYLLVWGGIEDLAQALHDAPDILPKLRVYWIGGPNKKWGPHAYQYVVTRHRDLWIIEANATYRGWFVGGNQEGQWANKAFVTAHVAGHGALGEFFATQLGGTIKMGDTPSVGYLLHGTPEDP
;
A
#
# COMPACT_ATOMS: atom_id res chain seq x y z
N MET A 1 -37.31 50.11 27.56
CA MET A 1 -36.77 49.95 26.19
C MET A 1 -35.40 49.31 26.32
N LEU A 2 -35.21 48.04 25.92
CA LEU A 2 -33.93 47.29 25.91
C LEU A 2 -33.25 47.13 27.31
N VAL A 3 -32.33 46.20 27.67
CA VAL A 3 -31.77 44.91 27.16
C VAL A 3 -31.77 43.93 28.38
N GLY A 4 -31.81 42.59 28.31
CA GLY A 4 -31.90 41.66 27.17
C GLY A 4 -30.82 40.55 27.09
N LEU A 5 -29.97 40.33 28.11
CA LEU A 5 -28.90 39.32 28.04
C LEU A 5 -29.39 37.87 28.24
N MET A 6 -29.26 37.06 27.18
CA MET A 6 -29.36 35.60 27.24
C MET A 6 -27.97 34.95 27.07
N SER A 7 -27.82 33.79 27.72
CA SER A 7 -26.62 32.95 27.66
C SER A 7 -26.29 32.48 26.22
N SER A 8 -25.05 32.65 25.79
CA SER A 8 -24.51 32.03 24.58
C SER A 8 -23.75 30.74 24.93
N GLY A 9 -24.48 29.62 24.98
CA GLY A 9 -23.86 28.30 24.94
C GLY A 9 -23.46 27.97 23.51
N THR A 10 -22.16 27.92 23.21
CA THR A 10 -21.67 27.57 21.87
C THR A 10 -21.80 26.06 21.64
N LEU A 11 -22.75 25.65 20.79
CA LEU A 11 -22.85 24.27 20.32
C LEU A 11 -21.57 23.90 19.56
N VAL A 12 -20.85 22.88 20.05
CA VAL A 12 -19.92 22.12 19.20
C VAL A 12 -20.77 21.28 18.25
N ALA A 13 -20.86 21.73 17.00
CA ALA A 13 -21.49 20.95 15.94
C ALA A 13 -20.68 19.67 15.71
N LYS A 14 -21.17 18.53 16.23
CA LYS A 14 -20.74 17.21 15.76
C LYS A 14 -21.13 17.10 14.28
N GLN A 15 -20.17 17.31 13.40
CA GLN A 15 -20.29 16.99 11.98
C GLN A 15 -20.50 15.47 11.87
N ARG A 16 -21.75 15.04 11.77
CA ARG A 16 -22.09 13.65 11.47
C ARG A 16 -21.54 13.36 10.08
N TRP A 17 -20.63 12.39 9.99
CA TRP A 17 -20.28 11.79 8.71
C TRP A 17 -21.54 11.13 8.17
N ASN A 18 -21.95 11.52 6.96
CA ASN A 18 -23.13 10.97 6.32
C ASN A 18 -22.69 9.76 5.50
N ASP A 19 -22.90 8.56 6.04
CA ASP A 19 -22.42 7.26 5.52
C ASP A 19 -22.87 6.89 4.08
N GLN A 20 -23.59 7.77 3.40
CA GLN A 20 -24.20 7.54 2.08
C GLN A 20 -23.53 8.31 0.93
N ASP A 21 -22.75 9.36 1.20
CA ASP A 21 -22.30 10.31 0.17
C ASP A 21 -20.82 10.17 -0.24
N ALA A 22 -20.14 9.12 0.25
CA ALA A 22 -18.78 8.73 -0.15
C ALA A 22 -18.57 7.21 0.04
N HIS A 23 -17.39 6.70 -0.32
CA HIS A 23 -16.91 5.34 -0.10
C HIS A 23 -17.45 4.28 -1.08
N SER A 24 -16.84 4.22 -2.26
CA SER A 24 -17.02 3.11 -3.21
C SER A 24 -15.98 1.99 -3.08
N GLY A 25 -14.97 2.14 -2.22
CA GLY A 25 -13.82 1.22 -2.10
C GLY A 25 -14.12 -0.26 -1.81
N ALA A 26 -13.06 -1.07 -1.72
CA ALA A 26 -13.11 -2.53 -1.72
C ALA A 26 -14.01 -3.15 -0.63
N LEU A 27 -14.14 -2.51 0.53
CA LEU A 27 -15.01 -2.98 1.62
C LEU A 27 -16.51 -2.74 1.36
N ARG A 28 -16.87 -2.10 0.23
CA ARG A 28 -18.23 -2.05 -0.34
C ARG A 28 -18.41 -2.98 -1.55
N GLY A 29 -17.41 -3.79 -1.89
CA GLY A 29 -17.49 -4.83 -2.92
C GLY A 29 -16.73 -4.57 -4.22
N MET A 30 -16.11 -3.40 -4.41
CA MET A 30 -15.28 -3.13 -5.59
C MET A 30 -13.90 -3.78 -5.48
N ARG A 31 -13.70 -4.95 -6.09
CA ARG A 31 -12.35 -5.54 -6.16
C ARG A 31 -11.48 -4.74 -7.14
N HIS A 32 -10.49 -4.03 -6.59
CA HIS A 32 -9.48 -3.32 -7.37
C HIS A 32 -8.38 -4.29 -7.81
N ARG A 33 -7.85 -4.11 -9.02
CA ARG A 33 -6.66 -4.83 -9.53
C ARG A 33 -5.42 -4.15 -8.95
N VAL A 34 -4.60 -4.87 -8.19
CA VAL A 34 -3.50 -4.28 -7.42
C VAL A 34 -2.17 -4.97 -7.73
N VAL A 35 -1.15 -4.19 -8.04
CA VAL A 35 0.26 -4.59 -7.91
C VAL A 35 0.87 -3.75 -6.80
N VAL A 36 1.63 -4.39 -5.91
CA VAL A 36 2.43 -3.70 -4.89
C VAL A 36 3.90 -3.78 -5.29
N SER A 37 4.63 -2.67 -5.18
CA SER A 37 6.09 -2.59 -5.31
C SER A 37 6.67 -2.11 -3.98
N THR A 38 7.46 -2.93 -3.30
CA THR A 38 7.84 -2.76 -1.89
C THR A 38 9.31 -3.07 -1.67
N ASP A 39 9.99 -2.27 -0.85
CA ASP A 39 11.35 -2.56 -0.38
C ASP A 39 11.35 -3.31 0.95
N VAL A 40 10.38 -4.20 1.16
CA VAL A 40 10.33 -5.11 2.32
C VAL A 40 11.65 -5.84 2.56
N GLY A 41 12.12 -5.80 3.80
CA GLY A 41 13.47 -6.25 4.18
C GLY A 41 14.58 -5.24 3.89
N GLY A 42 14.22 -4.03 3.43
CA GLY A 42 15.11 -2.93 3.04
C GLY A 42 15.58 -2.11 4.23
N THR A 43 15.31 -0.80 4.20
CA THR A 43 15.83 0.12 5.23
C THR A 43 14.96 0.24 6.48
N ASP A 44 13.69 -0.15 6.38
CA ASP A 44 12.70 0.07 7.43
C ASP A 44 11.76 -1.16 7.56
N PRO A 45 11.45 -1.64 8.77
CA PRO A 45 10.57 -2.80 8.94
C PRO A 45 9.06 -2.54 8.73
N ASP A 46 8.62 -1.33 8.33
CA ASP A 46 7.19 -1.06 8.18
C ASP A 46 6.53 -1.64 6.93
N ASP A 47 7.28 -1.88 5.85
CA ASP A 47 6.79 -2.67 4.70
C ASP A 47 6.33 -4.08 5.11
N PHE A 48 6.99 -4.72 6.08
CA PHE A 48 6.52 -6.00 6.62
C PHE A 48 5.14 -5.87 7.27
N GLN A 49 4.90 -4.78 8.00
CA GLN A 49 3.62 -4.48 8.63
C GLN A 49 2.56 -4.13 7.59
N SER A 50 2.92 -3.36 6.55
CA SER A 50 2.07 -3.02 5.42
C SER A 50 1.70 -4.26 4.59
N LEU A 51 2.61 -5.22 4.39
CA LEU A 51 2.31 -6.50 3.74
C LEU A 51 1.38 -7.37 4.58
N VAL A 52 1.57 -7.47 5.90
CA VAL A 52 0.60 -8.18 6.77
C VAL A 52 -0.79 -7.55 6.62
N HIS A 53 -0.89 -6.22 6.64
CA HIS A 53 -2.15 -5.51 6.45
C HIS A 53 -2.76 -5.73 5.06
N LEU A 54 -1.97 -5.75 3.99
CA LEU A 54 -2.43 -6.11 2.64
C LEU A 54 -3.03 -7.52 2.62
N LEU A 55 -2.34 -8.49 3.22
CA LEU A 55 -2.73 -9.90 3.14
C LEU A 55 -3.99 -10.24 3.97
N VAL A 56 -4.23 -9.57 5.09
CA VAL A 56 -5.53 -9.72 5.82
C VAL A 56 -6.72 -9.13 5.05
N TYR A 57 -6.49 -8.32 4.01
CA TYR A 57 -7.52 -7.84 3.08
C TYR A 57 -7.42 -8.44 1.66
N ALA A 58 -6.67 -9.54 1.48
CA ALA A 58 -6.48 -10.17 0.17
C ALA A 58 -7.78 -10.77 -0.44
N ASP A 59 -8.85 -10.94 0.33
CA ASP A 59 -10.14 -11.41 -0.17
C ASP A 59 -10.95 -10.31 -0.89
N VAL A 60 -10.73 -9.03 -0.55
CA VAL A 60 -11.42 -7.87 -1.17
C VAL A 60 -10.62 -7.20 -2.29
N LEU A 61 -9.36 -7.58 -2.48
CA LEU A 61 -8.50 -7.08 -3.56
C LEU A 61 -8.22 -8.18 -4.60
N ASP A 62 -8.09 -7.80 -5.87
CA ASP A 62 -7.50 -8.67 -6.90
C ASP A 62 -6.00 -8.37 -6.96
N ILE A 63 -5.21 -8.99 -6.06
CA ILE A 63 -3.75 -8.84 -6.05
C ILE A 63 -3.17 -9.59 -7.26
N GLU A 64 -2.56 -8.85 -8.19
CA GLU A 64 -1.95 -9.38 -9.40
C GLU A 64 -0.42 -9.43 -9.33
N GLY A 65 0.22 -8.75 -8.36
CA GLY A 65 1.66 -8.80 -8.16
C GLY A 65 2.12 -8.24 -6.82
N ILE A 66 3.18 -8.82 -6.27
CA ILE A 66 3.93 -8.26 -5.14
C ILE A 66 5.40 -8.27 -5.52
N ILE A 67 5.97 -7.10 -5.78
CA ILE A 67 7.27 -6.89 -6.40
C ILE A 67 8.23 -6.37 -5.34
N SER A 68 9.39 -7.00 -5.17
CA SER A 68 10.46 -6.45 -4.37
C SER A 68 11.23 -5.41 -5.19
N SER A 69 11.31 -4.18 -4.70
CA SER A 69 12.01 -3.04 -5.34
C SER A 69 13.14 -2.52 -4.44
N PRO A 70 14.04 -1.62 -4.92
CA PRO A 70 14.88 -0.80 -4.04
C PRO A 70 14.00 0.04 -3.08
N TYR A 71 14.50 0.52 -1.94
CA TYR A 71 15.91 0.70 -1.59
C TYR A 71 16.43 -0.23 -0.48
N GLY A 72 17.66 -0.71 -0.66
CA GLY A 72 18.42 -1.44 0.37
C GLY A 72 18.45 -2.96 0.15
N PRO A 73 18.64 -3.75 1.23
CA PRO A 73 18.82 -5.20 1.13
C PRO A 73 17.51 -5.99 0.94
N GLY A 74 16.35 -5.33 0.81
CA GLY A 74 15.06 -5.96 0.59
C GLY A 74 15.02 -6.79 -0.71
N ARG A 75 14.43 -7.97 -0.65
CA ARG A 75 14.44 -8.98 -1.74
C ARG A 75 13.13 -9.76 -1.72
N LYS A 76 12.79 -10.41 -2.84
CA LYS A 76 11.60 -11.28 -3.00
C LYS A 76 11.44 -12.32 -1.87
N GLU A 77 12.54 -12.84 -1.32
CA GLU A 77 12.52 -13.75 -0.16
C GLU A 77 11.83 -13.17 1.09
N HIS A 78 11.91 -11.85 1.31
CA HIS A 78 11.22 -11.16 2.40
C HIS A 78 9.71 -11.06 2.16
N ILE A 79 9.26 -10.98 0.90
CA ILE A 79 7.83 -11.13 0.54
C ILE A 79 7.37 -12.56 0.85
N LEU A 80 8.16 -13.56 0.44
CA LEU A 80 7.85 -14.98 0.68
C LEU A 80 7.74 -15.27 2.18
N GLN A 81 8.61 -14.69 3.02
CA GLN A 81 8.54 -14.80 4.48
C GLN A 81 7.18 -14.36 5.07
N VAL A 82 6.56 -13.31 4.54
CA VAL A 82 5.21 -12.88 4.99
C VAL A 82 4.14 -13.84 4.44
N ILE A 83 4.31 -14.34 3.21
CA ILE A 83 3.39 -15.33 2.63
C ILE A 83 3.44 -16.66 3.41
N ASP A 84 4.59 -17.06 3.95
CA ASP A 84 4.74 -18.24 4.83
C ASP A 84 4.09 -18.04 6.22
N CYS A 85 3.83 -16.78 6.61
CA CYS A 85 2.97 -16.47 7.76
C CYS A 85 1.49 -16.55 7.37
N TYR A 86 1.12 -15.97 6.23
CA TYR A 86 -0.23 -16.03 5.67
C TYR A 86 -0.73 -17.46 5.44
N GLU A 87 0.12 -18.35 4.90
CA GLU A 87 -0.22 -19.76 4.64
C GLU A 87 -0.65 -20.50 5.91
N ARG A 88 0.02 -20.22 7.03
CA ARG A 88 -0.31 -20.84 8.34
C ARG A 88 -1.67 -20.38 8.86
N ASP A 89 -2.10 -19.18 8.51
CA ASP A 89 -3.41 -18.62 8.87
C ASP A 89 -4.48 -18.86 7.80
N TYR A 90 -4.13 -19.31 6.59
CA TYR A 90 -5.01 -19.41 5.43
C TYR A 90 -6.33 -20.16 5.72
N ALA A 91 -6.25 -21.31 6.40
CA ALA A 91 -7.43 -22.09 6.78
C ALA A 91 -8.38 -21.32 7.72
N SER A 92 -7.84 -20.44 8.58
CA SER A 92 -8.62 -19.57 9.47
C SER A 92 -9.23 -18.40 8.68
N LEU A 93 -8.44 -17.75 7.82
CA LEU A 93 -8.88 -16.65 6.95
C LEU A 93 -10.05 -17.11 6.04
N CYS A 94 -9.98 -18.31 5.47
CA CYS A 94 -11.07 -18.90 4.68
C CYS A 94 -12.37 -19.14 5.45
N THR A 95 -12.38 -19.10 6.80
CA THR A 95 -13.64 -19.13 7.57
C THR A 95 -14.38 -17.78 7.54
N HIS A 96 -13.69 -16.70 7.20
CA HIS A 96 -14.26 -15.35 7.05
C HIS A 96 -14.67 -15.02 5.61
N SER A 97 -13.96 -15.55 4.61
CA SER A 97 -14.22 -15.29 3.19
C SER A 97 -13.63 -16.39 2.32
N ASP A 98 -14.40 -16.95 1.39
CA ASP A 98 -13.93 -17.97 0.42
C ASP A 98 -13.05 -17.39 -0.70
N ARG A 99 -12.90 -16.05 -0.75
CA ARG A 99 -12.15 -15.32 -1.79
C ARG A 99 -10.68 -15.08 -1.47
N TYR A 100 -10.20 -15.50 -0.29
CA TYR A 100 -8.79 -15.44 0.05
C TYR A 100 -7.95 -16.30 -0.93
N PRO A 101 -6.92 -15.74 -1.57
CA PRO A 101 -6.10 -16.48 -2.54
C PRO A 101 -5.23 -17.53 -1.85
N PRO A 102 -5.12 -18.77 -2.36
CA PRO A 102 -4.15 -19.74 -1.84
C PRO A 102 -2.73 -19.17 -1.83
N ALA A 103 -1.93 -19.51 -0.82
CA ALA A 103 -0.57 -18.98 -0.65
C ALA A 103 0.30 -19.17 -1.91
N ASP A 104 0.18 -20.30 -2.61
CA ASP A 104 0.91 -20.55 -3.86
C ASP A 104 0.54 -19.60 -5.01
N VAL A 105 -0.70 -19.09 -5.04
CA VAL A 105 -1.08 -18.02 -5.98
C VAL A 105 -0.28 -16.76 -5.67
N LEU A 106 -0.22 -16.36 -4.39
CA LEU A 106 0.59 -15.21 -3.93
C LEU A 106 2.09 -15.41 -4.24
N ARG A 107 2.63 -16.62 -4.04
CA ARG A 107 4.03 -16.94 -4.38
C ARG A 107 4.30 -16.86 -5.89
N SER A 108 3.34 -17.27 -6.73
CA SER A 108 3.48 -17.22 -8.19
C SER A 108 3.55 -15.79 -8.74
N ILE A 109 2.86 -14.85 -8.08
CA ILE A 109 2.84 -13.42 -8.42
C ILE A 109 3.84 -12.56 -7.62
N ALA A 110 4.61 -13.17 -6.71
CA ALA A 110 5.73 -12.52 -6.05
C ALA A 110 6.91 -12.40 -7.03
N LYS A 111 7.47 -11.21 -7.25
CA LYS A 111 8.53 -10.93 -8.25
C LYS A 111 9.72 -10.19 -7.66
N GLN A 112 10.89 -10.33 -8.28
CA GLN A 112 12.06 -9.50 -8.00
C GLN A 112 12.13 -8.38 -9.04
N GLY A 113 11.85 -7.15 -8.61
CA GLY A 113 12.15 -5.94 -9.36
C GLY A 113 13.64 -5.62 -9.36
N GLU A 114 13.96 -4.35 -9.56
CA GLU A 114 15.34 -3.87 -9.49
C GLU A 114 15.92 -4.04 -8.06
N THR A 115 17.24 -4.11 -7.94
CA THR A 115 17.94 -4.14 -6.64
C THR A 115 18.80 -2.90 -6.38
N GLU A 116 19.09 -2.12 -7.42
CA GLU A 116 19.94 -0.94 -7.40
C GLU A 116 19.13 0.35 -7.64
N VAL A 117 19.71 1.51 -7.32
CA VAL A 117 19.14 2.81 -7.73
C VAL A 117 19.37 3.03 -9.22
N ALA A 118 18.39 3.58 -9.94
CA ALA A 118 18.55 3.89 -11.36
C ALA A 118 19.76 4.79 -11.65
N PRO A 119 20.49 4.57 -12.77
CA PRO A 119 21.59 5.44 -13.19
C PRO A 119 21.07 6.83 -13.58
N TYR A 120 21.96 7.77 -13.90
CA TYR A 120 21.60 9.17 -14.24
C TYR A 120 20.50 9.31 -15.33
N ALA A 121 20.39 8.35 -16.25
CA ALA A 121 19.33 8.30 -17.25
C ALA A 121 17.91 8.10 -16.67
N GLY A 122 17.82 7.64 -15.42
CA GLY A 122 16.59 7.33 -14.67
C GLY A 122 15.95 5.98 -15.01
N VAL A 123 16.51 5.25 -15.97
CA VAL A 123 16.13 3.89 -16.37
C VAL A 123 17.38 3.08 -16.68
N GLY A 124 17.27 1.75 -16.64
CA GLY A 124 18.38 0.82 -16.77
C GLY A 124 18.07 -0.32 -17.74
N ARG A 125 17.69 -1.47 -17.19
CA ARG A 125 17.33 -2.69 -17.92
C ARG A 125 15.98 -3.20 -17.42
N THR A 126 15.23 -3.90 -18.26
CA THR A 126 14.03 -4.63 -17.84
C THR A 126 14.34 -5.63 -16.72
N THR A 127 13.49 -5.69 -15.70
CA THR A 127 13.55 -6.61 -14.55
C THR A 127 12.36 -7.57 -14.57
N GLU A 128 12.33 -8.59 -13.71
CA GLU A 128 11.12 -9.43 -13.55
C GLU A 128 9.95 -8.57 -13.04
N GLY A 129 10.20 -7.61 -12.16
CA GLY A 129 9.20 -6.66 -11.66
C GLY A 129 8.65 -5.71 -12.73
N SER A 130 9.50 -5.02 -13.49
CA SER A 130 9.07 -4.05 -14.50
C SER A 130 8.29 -4.73 -15.63
N ASP A 131 8.76 -5.88 -16.11
CA ASP A 131 8.03 -6.67 -17.11
C ASP A 131 6.68 -7.17 -16.55
N TRP A 132 6.62 -7.58 -15.28
CA TRP A 132 5.36 -7.98 -14.66
C TRP A 132 4.33 -6.84 -14.58
N ILE A 133 4.76 -5.61 -14.30
CA ILE A 133 3.88 -4.41 -14.37
C ILE A 133 3.31 -4.26 -15.79
N VAL A 134 4.13 -4.42 -16.81
CA VAL A 134 3.71 -4.36 -18.23
C VAL A 134 2.70 -5.48 -18.54
N GLN A 135 2.99 -6.71 -18.14
CA GLN A 135 2.10 -7.87 -18.34
C GLN A 135 0.74 -7.65 -17.67
N CYS A 136 0.72 -7.25 -16.39
CA CYS A 136 -0.50 -6.93 -15.65
C CYS A 136 -1.30 -5.80 -16.32
N ALA A 137 -0.66 -4.70 -16.72
CA ALA A 137 -1.35 -3.59 -17.34
C ALA A 137 -1.96 -3.95 -18.71
N ARG A 138 -1.31 -4.81 -19.49
CA ARG A 138 -1.79 -5.28 -20.79
C ARG A 138 -2.83 -6.41 -20.75
N ARG A 139 -3.21 -6.92 -19.56
CA ARG A 139 -4.31 -7.89 -19.43
C ARG A 139 -5.63 -7.31 -19.96
N ASP A 140 -6.39 -8.14 -20.68
CA ASP A 140 -7.73 -7.83 -21.18
C ASP A 140 -8.77 -7.85 -20.04
N ASP A 141 -8.66 -6.84 -19.18
CA ASP A 141 -9.62 -6.51 -18.13
C ASP A 141 -9.84 -5.00 -18.20
N PRO A 142 -11.07 -4.48 -18.31
CA PRO A 142 -11.32 -3.06 -18.52
C PRO A 142 -10.88 -2.18 -17.33
N ARG A 143 -10.84 -2.72 -16.11
CA ARG A 143 -10.48 -1.97 -14.89
C ARG A 143 -9.03 -1.45 -14.96
N PRO A 144 -8.74 -0.27 -14.39
CA PRO A 144 -7.35 0.21 -14.28
C PRO A 144 -6.53 -0.71 -13.36
N LEU A 145 -5.21 -0.64 -13.50
CA LEU A 145 -4.27 -1.30 -12.62
C LEU A 145 -3.78 -0.30 -11.57
N TYR A 146 -4.09 -0.56 -10.30
CA TYR A 146 -3.55 0.20 -9.18
C TYR A 146 -2.15 -0.30 -8.85
N LEU A 147 -1.15 0.57 -8.98
CA LEU A 147 0.23 0.27 -8.61
C LEU A 147 0.57 1.02 -7.33
N LEU A 148 0.64 0.29 -6.22
CA LEU A 148 1.00 0.84 -4.92
C LEU A 148 2.51 0.70 -4.76
N VAL A 149 3.23 1.82 -4.82
CA VAL A 149 4.69 1.86 -4.72
C VAL A 149 5.05 2.34 -3.33
N TRP A 150 5.65 1.45 -2.54
CA TRP A 150 5.99 1.66 -1.13
C TRP A 150 7.45 2.08 -0.98
N GLY A 151 8.34 1.51 -1.81
CA GLY A 151 9.75 1.87 -1.92
C GLY A 151 10.09 2.79 -3.10
N GLY A 152 11.18 2.45 -3.77
CA GLY A 152 11.67 3.07 -5.00
C GLY A 152 10.74 2.88 -6.20
N ILE A 153 10.88 3.79 -7.17
CA ILE A 153 10.01 3.91 -8.35
C ILE A 153 10.66 3.34 -9.62
N GLU A 154 11.83 2.70 -9.47
CA GLU A 154 12.69 2.16 -10.52
C GLU A 154 11.93 1.23 -11.49
N ASP A 155 11.20 0.23 -10.98
CA ASP A 155 10.46 -0.72 -11.82
C ASP A 155 9.30 -0.06 -12.59
N LEU A 156 8.66 0.98 -12.03
CA LEU A 156 7.66 1.77 -12.74
C LEU A 156 8.31 2.64 -13.83
N ALA A 157 9.43 3.28 -13.54
CA ALA A 157 10.18 4.07 -14.51
C ALA A 157 10.62 3.20 -15.70
N GLN A 158 11.11 1.98 -15.43
CA GLN A 158 11.50 1.02 -16.44
C GLN A 158 10.28 0.47 -17.22
N ALA A 159 9.18 0.11 -16.56
CA ALA A 159 7.97 -0.37 -17.23
C ALA A 159 7.38 0.69 -18.19
N LEU A 160 7.35 1.96 -17.79
CA LEU A 160 6.91 3.07 -18.64
C LEU A 160 7.88 3.38 -19.80
N HIS A 161 9.17 3.08 -19.64
CA HIS A 161 10.17 3.18 -20.70
C HIS A 161 10.00 2.08 -21.75
N ASP A 162 9.87 0.83 -21.30
CA ASP A 162 9.79 -0.34 -22.16
C ASP A 162 8.41 -0.46 -22.85
N ALA A 163 7.35 0.04 -22.21
CA ALA A 163 5.97 -0.06 -22.68
C ALA A 163 5.13 1.19 -22.37
N PRO A 164 5.39 2.34 -23.04
CA PRO A 164 4.64 3.58 -22.78
C PRO A 164 3.14 3.49 -23.07
N ASP A 165 2.69 2.49 -23.82
CA ASP A 165 1.26 2.18 -24.06
C ASP A 165 0.47 1.80 -22.80
N ILE A 166 1.14 1.38 -21.72
CA ILE A 166 0.46 1.03 -20.46
C ILE A 166 -0.01 2.26 -19.67
N LEU A 167 0.51 3.45 -19.96
CA LEU A 167 0.30 4.68 -19.17
C LEU A 167 -1.19 4.97 -18.88
N PRO A 168 -2.12 4.90 -19.85
CA PRO A 168 -3.55 5.19 -19.60
C PRO A 168 -4.22 4.20 -18.63
N LYS A 169 -3.61 3.02 -18.43
CA LYS A 169 -4.14 1.94 -17.59
C LYS A 169 -3.78 2.11 -16.11
N LEU A 170 -2.70 2.82 -15.81
CA LEU A 170 -2.15 2.88 -14.46
C LEU A 170 -2.92 3.86 -13.56
N ARG A 171 -2.96 3.52 -12.28
CA ARG A 171 -3.31 4.39 -11.16
C ARG A 171 -2.24 4.23 -10.10
N VAL A 172 -1.24 5.11 -10.10
CA VAL A 172 -0.09 4.97 -9.20
C VAL A 172 -0.39 5.65 -7.86
N TYR A 173 -0.15 4.96 -6.75
CA TYR A 173 -0.07 5.56 -5.43
C TYR A 173 1.34 5.32 -4.91
N TRP A 174 2.17 6.36 -4.85
CA TRP A 174 3.57 6.25 -4.43
C TRP A 174 3.81 6.93 -3.07
N ILE A 175 4.42 6.20 -2.14
CA ILE A 175 4.92 6.70 -0.86
C ILE A 175 6.22 7.48 -1.11
N GLY A 176 6.08 8.66 -1.71
CA GLY A 176 7.22 9.44 -2.21
C GLY A 176 8.16 10.00 -1.14
N GLY A 177 7.70 10.20 0.10
CA GLY A 177 8.35 11.04 1.13
C GLY A 177 9.88 10.90 1.25
N PRO A 178 10.41 9.84 1.88
CA PRO A 178 11.85 9.53 1.85
C PRO A 178 12.32 9.00 0.48
N ASN A 179 11.52 8.12 -0.15
CA ASN A 179 11.89 7.38 -1.37
C ASN A 179 12.31 8.27 -2.54
N LYS A 180 11.71 9.44 -2.71
CA LYS A 180 12.11 10.45 -3.71
C LYS A 180 13.57 10.89 -3.58
N LYS A 181 14.12 10.88 -2.36
CA LYS A 181 15.53 11.21 -2.10
C LYS A 181 16.46 10.04 -2.42
N TRP A 182 15.95 8.80 -2.41
CA TRP A 182 16.70 7.58 -2.62
C TRP A 182 16.71 7.13 -4.09
N GLY A 183 15.61 7.34 -4.83
CA GLY A 183 15.49 7.11 -6.28
C GLY A 183 15.33 8.39 -7.13
N PRO A 184 16.17 9.43 -6.99
CA PRO A 184 15.93 10.74 -7.62
C PRO A 184 16.00 10.70 -9.15
N HIS A 185 16.82 9.81 -9.73
CA HIS A 185 16.93 9.67 -11.19
C HIS A 185 15.69 9.02 -11.81
N ALA A 186 15.19 7.93 -11.23
CA ALA A 186 13.96 7.28 -11.67
C ALA A 186 12.75 8.22 -11.53
N TYR A 187 12.63 8.91 -10.39
CA TYR A 187 11.62 9.95 -10.19
C TYR A 187 11.71 11.05 -11.26
N GLN A 188 12.90 11.61 -11.50
CA GLN A 188 13.10 12.67 -12.51
C GLN A 188 12.76 12.19 -13.92
N TYR A 189 13.05 10.93 -14.26
CA TYR A 189 12.64 10.35 -15.53
C TYR A 189 11.12 10.29 -15.67
N VAL A 190 10.41 9.73 -14.67
CA VAL A 190 8.94 9.64 -14.68
C VAL A 190 8.30 11.02 -14.87
N VAL A 191 8.64 12.01 -14.03
CA VAL A 191 7.99 13.34 -14.08
C VAL A 191 8.40 14.19 -15.29
N THR A 192 9.46 13.83 -16.02
CA THR A 192 9.84 14.54 -17.27
C THR A 192 9.34 13.85 -18.53
N ARG A 193 9.24 12.52 -18.55
CA ARG A 193 8.86 11.73 -19.74
C ARG A 193 7.40 11.29 -19.75
N HIS A 194 6.79 11.10 -18.59
CA HIS A 194 5.44 10.57 -18.43
C HIS A 194 4.55 11.55 -17.66
N ARG A 195 4.49 12.80 -18.13
CA ARG A 195 3.77 13.91 -17.45
C ARG A 195 2.26 13.70 -17.33
N ASP A 196 1.68 12.84 -18.17
CA ASP A 196 0.25 12.50 -18.17
C ASP A 196 -0.05 11.27 -17.29
N LEU A 197 0.95 10.73 -16.56
CA LEU A 197 0.76 9.63 -15.61
C LEU A 197 -0.17 10.08 -14.47
N TRP A 198 -1.25 9.33 -14.26
CA TRP A 198 -2.06 9.47 -13.05
C TRP A 198 -1.27 8.91 -11.86
N ILE A 199 -0.90 9.80 -10.92
CA ILE A 199 -0.11 9.45 -9.74
C ILE A 199 -0.51 10.30 -8.53
N ILE A 200 -0.77 9.62 -7.40
CA ILE A 200 -0.77 10.22 -6.07
C ILE A 200 0.64 10.12 -5.50
N GLU A 201 1.25 11.28 -5.20
CA GLU A 201 2.56 11.36 -4.56
C GLU A 201 2.41 11.67 -3.06
N ALA A 202 2.42 10.63 -2.25
CA ALA A 202 2.19 10.69 -0.82
C ALA A 202 3.47 11.04 -0.03
N ASN A 203 3.77 12.33 0.10
CA ASN A 203 4.96 12.81 0.81
C ASN A 203 4.88 12.78 2.35
N ALA A 204 3.71 12.54 2.95
CA ALA A 204 3.52 12.64 4.41
C ALA A 204 2.43 11.73 5.02
N THR A 205 1.58 11.07 4.21
CA THR A 205 0.42 10.32 4.73
C THR A 205 0.81 9.12 5.60
N TYR A 206 2.02 8.60 5.42
CA TYR A 206 2.61 7.53 6.23
C TYR A 206 2.50 7.79 7.74
N ARG A 207 2.63 9.07 8.16
CA ARG A 207 2.53 9.47 9.57
C ARG A 207 1.15 9.22 10.20
N GLY A 208 0.08 9.14 9.39
CA GLY A 208 -1.30 9.07 9.88
C GLY A 208 -1.57 7.85 10.77
N TRP A 209 -0.97 6.71 10.45
CA TRP A 209 -1.22 5.43 11.14
C TRP A 209 -0.56 5.32 12.51
N PHE A 210 0.55 6.02 12.73
CA PHE A 210 1.39 5.81 13.93
C PHE A 210 1.59 7.03 14.82
N VAL A 211 1.30 8.25 14.34
CA VAL A 211 1.23 9.47 15.18
C VAL A 211 -0.10 10.23 15.06
N GLY A 212 -1.05 9.74 14.26
CA GLY A 212 -2.40 10.30 14.14
C GLY A 212 -3.44 9.54 14.98
N GLY A 213 -4.70 9.96 14.86
CA GLY A 213 -5.84 9.26 15.49
C GLY A 213 -5.88 9.34 17.03
N ASN A 214 -6.63 8.42 17.63
CA ASN A 214 -6.69 8.28 19.09
C ASN A 214 -5.47 7.49 19.57
N GLN A 215 -4.67 8.08 20.47
CA GLN A 215 -3.45 7.48 21.03
C GLN A 215 -3.60 7.12 22.51
N GLU A 216 -4.83 6.92 23.01
CA GLU A 216 -5.12 6.61 24.41
C GLU A 216 -5.54 5.14 24.62
N GLY A 217 -5.19 4.58 25.78
CA GLY A 217 -5.61 3.24 26.20
C GLY A 217 -5.19 2.16 25.20
N GLN A 218 -6.10 1.23 24.88
CA GLN A 218 -5.87 0.17 23.88
C GLN A 218 -5.70 0.68 22.44
N TRP A 219 -5.99 1.95 22.16
CA TRP A 219 -5.82 2.57 20.84
C TRP A 219 -4.43 3.21 20.67
N ALA A 220 -3.69 3.38 21.77
CA ALA A 220 -2.29 3.82 21.73
C ALA A 220 -1.44 2.86 20.91
N ASN A 221 -0.56 3.40 20.07
CA ASN A 221 0.29 2.69 19.11
C ASN A 221 0.76 1.28 19.54
N LYS A 222 1.47 1.15 20.68
CA LYS A 222 1.96 -0.15 21.19
C LYS A 222 0.87 -1.00 21.86
N ALA A 223 -0.08 -0.35 22.53
CA ALA A 223 -1.15 -1.03 23.24
C ALA A 223 -2.12 -1.72 22.26
N PHE A 224 -2.38 -1.11 21.11
CA PHE A 224 -3.20 -1.70 20.04
C PHE A 224 -2.60 -3.03 19.56
N VAL A 225 -1.29 -3.05 19.26
CA VAL A 225 -0.60 -4.28 18.85
C VAL A 225 -0.71 -5.34 19.93
N THR A 226 -0.53 -4.97 21.20
CA THR A 226 -0.59 -5.88 22.34
C THR A 226 -2.01 -6.42 22.60
N ALA A 227 -3.05 -5.62 22.32
CA ALA A 227 -4.45 -5.96 22.62
C ALA A 227 -5.21 -6.61 21.46
N HIS A 228 -4.78 -6.38 20.21
CA HIS A 228 -5.57 -6.66 19.01
C HIS A 228 -4.77 -7.29 17.83
N VAL A 229 -3.46 -7.51 17.96
CA VAL A 229 -2.62 -8.05 16.88
C VAL A 229 -1.72 -9.21 17.35
N ALA A 230 -0.95 -9.03 18.42
CA ALA A 230 -0.20 -10.11 19.06
C ALA A 230 -1.16 -11.20 19.56
N GLY A 231 -0.78 -12.48 19.44
CA GLY A 231 -1.65 -13.62 19.71
C GLY A 231 -2.63 -13.99 18.60
N HIS A 232 -2.83 -13.14 17.58
CA HIS A 232 -3.80 -13.38 16.50
C HIS A 232 -3.14 -14.02 15.26
N GLY A 233 -2.87 -15.32 15.36
CA GLY A 233 -2.33 -16.11 14.25
C GLY A 233 -0.84 -15.85 13.96
N ALA A 234 -0.33 -16.54 12.94
CA ALA A 234 1.04 -16.41 12.48
C ALA A 234 1.38 -15.00 11.95
N LEU A 235 0.42 -14.33 11.28
CA LEU A 235 0.53 -12.96 10.81
C LEU A 235 0.58 -11.95 11.96
N GLY A 236 -0.28 -12.11 12.98
CA GLY A 236 -0.31 -11.24 14.15
C GLY A 236 0.95 -11.35 15.01
N GLU A 237 1.43 -12.57 15.25
CA GLU A 237 2.73 -12.82 15.90
C GLU A 237 3.89 -12.22 15.09
N PHE A 238 3.93 -12.45 13.77
CA PHE A 238 4.97 -11.89 12.91
C PHE A 238 4.97 -10.35 12.96
N PHE A 239 3.81 -9.71 12.85
CA PHE A 239 3.67 -8.26 12.99
C PHE A 239 4.23 -7.76 14.32
N ALA A 240 3.92 -8.45 15.43
CA ALA A 240 4.36 -8.05 16.76
C ALA A 240 5.88 -8.13 16.96
N THR A 241 6.60 -8.94 16.17
CA THR A 241 8.08 -8.92 16.16
C THR A 241 8.67 -7.66 15.52
N GLN A 242 7.94 -7.03 14.59
CA GLN A 242 8.40 -5.83 13.90
C GLN A 242 8.33 -4.60 14.81
N LEU A 243 9.37 -3.77 14.77
CA LEU A 243 9.47 -2.50 15.52
C LEU A 243 9.16 -2.63 17.03
N GLY A 244 9.43 -3.80 17.63
CA GLY A 244 9.17 -4.06 19.05
C GLY A 244 7.69 -4.01 19.44
N GLY A 245 6.81 -4.38 18.52
CA GLY A 245 5.36 -4.39 18.68
C GLY A 245 4.74 -2.99 18.64
N THR A 246 5.27 -2.09 17.82
CA THR A 246 4.72 -0.75 17.58
C THR A 246 4.19 -0.63 16.15
N ILE A 247 3.09 0.06 15.96
CA ILE A 247 2.56 0.36 14.61
C ILE A 247 3.47 1.39 13.96
N LYS A 248 3.82 1.16 12.70
CA LYS A 248 4.30 2.21 11.81
C LYS A 248 3.55 2.19 10.48
N MET A 249 3.59 1.08 9.75
CA MET A 249 2.73 0.84 8.57
C MET A 249 2.71 2.02 7.57
N GLY A 250 3.87 2.58 7.22
CA GLY A 250 3.97 3.82 6.46
C GLY A 250 3.28 3.81 5.10
N ASP A 251 3.16 2.62 4.51
CA ASP A 251 2.69 2.40 3.13
C ASP A 251 1.23 1.98 3.08
N THR A 252 0.71 1.54 4.22
CA THR A 252 -0.70 1.19 4.39
C THR A 252 -1.71 2.30 4.01
N PRO A 253 -1.43 3.63 4.04
CA PRO A 253 -2.29 4.62 3.40
C PRO A 253 -2.69 4.27 1.96
N SER A 254 -1.78 3.69 1.17
CA SER A 254 -2.05 3.27 -0.22
C SER A 254 -3.05 2.12 -0.30
N VAL A 255 -3.02 1.19 0.66
CA VAL A 255 -4.00 0.10 0.79
C VAL A 255 -5.33 0.65 1.31
N GLY A 256 -5.31 1.45 2.38
CA GLY A 256 -6.49 2.06 2.99
C GLY A 256 -7.29 2.95 2.03
N TYR A 257 -6.59 3.64 1.12
CA TYR A 257 -7.18 4.39 0.01
C TYR A 257 -8.08 3.50 -0.87
N LEU A 258 -7.65 2.27 -1.20
CA LEU A 258 -8.47 1.32 -1.96
C LEU A 258 -9.59 0.69 -1.11
N LEU A 259 -9.38 0.49 0.20
CA LEU A 259 -10.38 -0.13 1.08
C LEU A 259 -11.61 0.76 1.32
N HIS A 260 -11.40 2.05 1.57
CA HIS A 260 -12.45 2.98 2.01
C HIS A 260 -12.53 4.33 1.24
N GLY A 261 -11.72 4.54 0.20
CA GLY A 261 -11.75 5.77 -0.60
C GLY A 261 -12.78 5.80 -1.73
N THR A 262 -12.60 6.78 -2.62
CA THR A 262 -13.20 6.87 -3.95
C THR A 262 -12.04 6.84 -4.96
N PRO A 263 -11.47 5.67 -5.32
CA PRO A 263 -10.11 5.62 -5.85
C PRO A 263 -9.84 6.26 -7.23
N GLU A 264 -10.88 6.75 -7.92
CA GLU A 264 -10.79 7.50 -9.18
C GLU A 264 -10.77 9.03 -8.97
N ASP A 265 -10.94 9.52 -7.74
CA ASP A 265 -10.88 10.94 -7.34
C ASP A 265 -9.71 11.13 -6.34
N PRO A 266 -8.49 11.50 -6.82
CA PRO A 266 -7.23 11.44 -6.07
C PRO A 266 -6.97 12.58 -5.06
#